data_AF-A0A0N4VWD3-F1
#
_entry.id   AF-A0A0N4VWD3-F1
#
_cell.length_a   1.000
_cell.length_b   1.000
_cell.length_c   1.000
_cell.angle_alpha   90.00
_cell.angle_beta   90.00
_cell.angle_gamma   90.00
#
_symmetry.space_group_name_H-M   'P 1'
#
loop_
_entity.id
_entity.type
_entity.pdbx_description
1 polymer ?
#
loop_
_entity_poly.entity_id
_entity_poly.type
_entity_poly.pdbx_seq_one_letter_code
_entity_poly.pdbx_strand_id
1 'polypeptide(L)'
;MIFVEVIANPSMAMPNLIDVIELAKRKQVLSFVDATFASPICVQPIVLGADFSMHSCSKYIGGHADVIGGCVTTRTLDQWKRLKLQQLTTGSALSPFDAALLARGLKTLPLRVDKICSNAHHIAQFLAKHPKVQLKYFYEFCDK
;
A
#
# COMPACT_ATOMS: atom_id res chain seq x y z
N MET A 1 10.80 -15.80 2.96
CA MET A 1 9.84 -14.67 3.04
C MET A 1 9.00 -14.71 1.78
N ILE A 2 7.70 -14.46 1.87
CA ILE A 2 6.83 -14.23 0.72
C ILE A 2 6.60 -12.72 0.63
N PHE A 3 7.01 -12.13 -0.49
CA PHE A 3 6.77 -10.73 -0.81
C PHE A 3 5.62 -10.64 -1.82
N VAL A 4 4.65 -9.76 -1.59
CA VAL A 4 3.48 -9.61 -2.45
C VAL A 4 2.99 -8.16 -2.46
N GLU A 5 2.53 -7.69 -3.61
CA GLU A 5 1.81 -6.40 -3.71
C GLU A 5 0.31 -6.65 -3.61
N VAL A 6 -0.43 -5.78 -2.91
CA VAL A 6 -1.91 -5.88 -2.84
C VAL A 6 -2.52 -5.74 -4.23
N ILE A 7 -1.98 -4.81 -5.03
CA ILE A 7 -2.31 -4.61 -6.44
C ILE A 7 -0.97 -4.51 -7.16
N ALA A 8 -0.70 -5.47 -8.04
CA ALA A 8 0.58 -5.56 -8.74
C ALA A 8 0.75 -4.41 -9.74
N ASN A 9 1.91 -3.75 -9.74
CA ASN A 9 2.24 -2.72 -10.73
C ASN A 9 3.18 -3.29 -11.81
N PRO A 10 2.91 -3.16 -13.14
CA PRO A 10 1.80 -2.45 -13.80
C PRO A 10 0.64 -3.35 -14.24
N SER A 11 0.70 -4.66 -13.98
CA SER A 11 -0.31 -5.62 -14.46
C SER A 11 -1.68 -5.47 -13.80
N MET A 12 -1.75 -4.74 -12.70
CA MET A 12 -2.90 -4.53 -11.83
C MET A 12 -3.43 -5.80 -11.16
N ALA A 13 -2.77 -6.96 -11.33
CA ALA A 13 -3.21 -8.22 -10.76
C ALA A 13 -3.34 -8.15 -9.24
N MET A 14 -4.45 -8.68 -8.70
CA MET A 14 -4.75 -8.69 -7.28
C MET A 14 -4.72 -10.14 -6.77
N PRO A 15 -3.63 -10.59 -6.13
CA PRO A 15 -3.57 -11.92 -5.54
C PRO A 15 -4.55 -12.01 -4.35
N ASN A 16 -5.03 -13.22 -4.03
CA ASN A 16 -5.76 -13.43 -2.79
C ASN A 16 -4.81 -13.25 -1.60
N LEU A 17 -4.85 -12.07 -1.00
CA LEU A 17 -3.92 -11.68 0.05
C LEU A 17 -4.05 -12.57 1.29
N ILE A 18 -5.26 -13.01 1.63
CA ILE A 18 -5.51 -13.87 2.79
C ILE A 18 -4.84 -15.23 2.57
N ASP A 19 -5.04 -15.85 1.41
CA ASP A 19 -4.43 -17.14 1.07
C ASP A 19 -2.89 -17.06 1.08
N VAL A 20 -2.33 -15.94 0.61
CA VAL A 20 -0.88 -15.71 0.60
C VAL A 20 -0.33 -15.58 2.03
N ILE A 21 -1.01 -14.83 2.90
CA ILE A 21 -0.65 -14.68 4.31
C ILE A 21 -0.75 -16.04 5.03
N GLU A 22 -1.81 -16.79 4.81
CA GLU A 22 -1.99 -18.14 5.38
C GLU A 22 -0.94 -19.12 4.88
N LEU A 23 -0.58 -19.07 3.59
CA LEU A 23 0.49 -19.88 3.03
C LEU A 23 1.83 -19.57 3.70
N ALA A 24 2.16 -18.28 3.86
CA ALA A 24 3.38 -17.87 4.56
C ALA A 24 3.43 -18.43 5.98
N LYS A 25 2.31 -18.33 6.71
CA LYS A 25 2.16 -18.90 8.06
C LYS A 25 2.35 -20.41 8.09
N ARG A 26 1.68 -21.16 7.19
CA ARG A 26 1.81 -22.63 7.10
C ARG A 26 3.24 -23.06 6.77
N LYS A 27 3.96 -22.29 5.95
CA LYS A 27 5.35 -22.55 5.56
C LYS A 27 6.37 -21.97 6.55
N GLN A 28 5.92 -21.35 7.66
CA GLN A 28 6.77 -20.73 8.67
C GLN A 28 7.75 -19.70 8.10
N VAL A 29 7.32 -18.96 7.08
CA VAL A 29 8.08 -17.85 6.48
C VAL A 29 7.36 -16.53 6.71
N LEU A 30 8.12 -15.44 6.76
CA LEU A 30 7.56 -14.09 6.92
C LEU A 30 6.75 -13.66 5.70
N SER A 31 5.62 -13.00 5.93
CA SER A 31 4.81 -12.33 4.89
C SER A 31 5.12 -10.82 4.84
N PHE A 32 5.44 -10.32 3.66
CA PHE A 32 5.78 -8.91 3.46
C PHE A 32 4.90 -8.34 2.35
N VAL A 33 4.03 -7.40 2.71
CA VAL A 33 2.97 -6.91 1.82
C VAL A 33 3.21 -5.46 1.45
N ASP A 34 3.42 -5.17 0.16
CA ASP A 34 3.38 -3.81 -0.36
C ASP A 34 1.93 -3.39 -0.63
N ALA A 35 1.46 -2.44 0.20
CA ALA A 35 0.11 -1.87 0.11
C ALA A 35 0.13 -0.46 -0.49
N THR A 36 1.19 -0.06 -1.20
CA THR A 36 1.34 1.26 -1.81
C THR A 36 0.13 1.64 -2.66
N PHE A 37 -0.27 0.78 -3.60
CA PHE A 37 -1.37 1.07 -4.53
C PHE A 37 -2.73 1.09 -3.84
N ALA A 38 -2.96 0.21 -2.87
CA ALA A 38 -4.20 0.19 -2.11
C ALA A 38 -4.30 1.40 -1.16
N SER A 39 -3.18 1.84 -0.57
CA SER A 39 -3.13 2.73 0.60
C SER A 39 -3.68 2.07 1.88
N PRO A 40 -3.31 2.57 3.08
CA PRO A 40 -3.79 2.00 4.34
C PRO A 40 -5.27 2.31 4.63
N ILE A 41 -5.89 3.21 3.86
CA ILE A 41 -7.34 3.50 3.95
C ILE A 41 -8.16 2.30 3.47
N CYS A 42 -7.66 1.63 2.44
CA CYS A 42 -8.36 0.61 1.69
C CYS A 42 -8.07 -0.80 2.17
N VAL A 43 -6.79 -1.11 2.39
CA VAL A 43 -6.34 -2.43 2.82
C VAL A 43 -5.30 -2.24 3.91
N GLN A 44 -5.49 -2.93 5.03
CA GLN A 44 -4.56 -2.91 6.16
C GLN A 44 -3.96 -4.30 6.36
N PRO A 45 -2.83 -4.64 5.70
CA PRO A 45 -2.29 -6.01 5.71
C PRO A 45 -1.97 -6.53 7.12
N ILE A 46 -1.54 -5.66 8.04
CA ILE A 46 -1.27 -6.04 9.43
C ILE A 46 -2.54 -6.53 10.14
N VAL A 47 -3.68 -5.90 9.90
CA VAL A 47 -4.99 -6.34 10.45
C VAL A 47 -5.40 -7.69 9.84
N LEU A 48 -5.04 -7.93 8.58
CA LEU A 48 -5.26 -9.21 7.89
C LEU A 48 -4.25 -10.31 8.29
N GLY A 49 -3.30 -10.02 9.19
CA GLY A 49 -2.37 -10.99 9.75
C GLY A 49 -0.99 -11.06 9.09
N ALA A 50 -0.66 -10.13 8.18
CA ALA A 50 0.68 -10.03 7.60
C ALA A 50 1.73 -9.67 8.66
N ASP A 51 2.99 -10.09 8.45
CA ASP A 51 4.11 -9.74 9.33
C ASP A 51 4.59 -8.30 9.10
N PHE A 52 4.63 -7.89 7.83
CA PHE A 52 5.07 -6.56 7.41
C PHE A 52 4.09 -5.98 6.40
N SER A 53 3.86 -4.67 6.52
CA SER A 53 3.18 -3.87 5.51
C SER A 53 4.07 -2.69 5.14
N MET A 54 4.35 -2.49 3.85
CA MET A 54 5.11 -1.35 3.36
C MET A 54 4.27 -0.44 2.48
N HIS A 55 4.70 0.83 2.44
CA HIS A 55 4.20 1.81 1.49
C HIS A 55 5.36 2.64 0.96
N SER A 56 5.37 2.89 -0.36
CA SER A 56 6.02 4.06 -0.91
C SER A 56 5.21 5.29 -0.52
N CYS A 57 5.71 6.02 0.47
CA CYS A 57 5.08 7.24 0.95
C CYS A 57 5.08 8.35 -0.10
N SER A 58 5.92 8.26 -1.13
CA SER A 58 5.93 9.17 -2.27
C SER A 58 4.63 9.16 -3.08
N LYS A 59 3.77 8.16 -2.89
CA LYS A 59 2.50 7.98 -3.61
C LYS A 59 1.33 8.57 -2.83
N TYR A 60 0.34 7.77 -2.46
CA TYR A 60 -0.90 8.28 -1.85
C TYR A 60 -0.69 8.96 -0.49
N ILE A 61 0.24 8.48 0.34
CA ILE A 61 0.52 9.04 1.67
C ILE A 61 1.01 10.49 1.56
N GLY A 62 2.07 10.72 0.79
CA GLY A 62 2.59 12.05 0.48
C GLY A 62 1.59 12.86 -0.31
N GLY A 63 1.04 12.29 -1.39
CA GLY A 63 -0.17 12.76 -2.09
C GLY A 63 -0.07 14.08 -2.84
N HIS A 64 1.05 14.81 -2.71
CA HIS A 64 1.26 16.14 -3.28
C HIS A 64 2.43 16.20 -4.27
N ALA A 65 2.98 15.04 -4.65
CA ALA A 65 4.08 14.90 -5.60
C ALA A 65 5.35 15.72 -5.26
N ASP A 66 5.56 16.02 -3.98
CA ASP A 66 6.61 16.93 -3.48
C ASP A 66 7.55 16.27 -2.45
N VAL A 67 7.41 14.96 -2.22
CA VAL A 67 8.18 14.25 -1.20
C VAL A 67 8.47 12.80 -1.64
N ILE A 68 9.67 12.33 -1.34
CA ILE A 68 10.06 10.93 -1.52
C ILE A 68 10.23 10.30 -0.13
N GLY A 69 9.60 9.15 0.10
CA GLY A 69 9.77 8.43 1.35
C GLY A 69 9.16 7.04 1.32
N GLY A 70 9.47 6.26 2.35
CA GLY A 70 8.89 4.94 2.55
C GLY A 70 8.60 4.69 4.02
N CYS A 71 7.62 3.83 4.30
CA CYS A 71 7.36 3.34 5.65
C CYS A 71 7.15 1.83 5.64
N VAL A 72 7.48 1.20 6.77
CA VAL A 72 7.18 -0.21 7.04
C VAL A 72 6.52 -0.28 8.41
N THR A 73 5.33 -0.85 8.45
CA THR A 73 4.62 -1.22 9.67
C THR A 73 4.87 -2.70 9.94
N THR A 74 5.14 -3.06 11.19
CA THR A 74 5.43 -4.44 11.59
C THR A 74 4.37 -4.95 12.56
N ARG A 75 4.15 -6.26 12.55
CA ARG A 75 3.20 -6.92 13.46
C ARG A 75 3.70 -7.00 14.90
N THR A 76 5.00 -7.17 15.09
CA THR A 76 5.59 -7.30 16.44
C THR A 76 6.69 -6.27 16.71
N LEU A 77 6.93 -6.01 18.01
CA LEU A 77 8.00 -5.12 18.44
C LEU A 77 9.39 -5.65 18.09
N ASP A 78 9.60 -6.97 18.10
CA ASP A 78 10.89 -7.56 17.75
C ASP A 78 11.22 -7.41 16.27
N GLN A 79 10.22 -7.53 15.40
CA GLN A 79 10.35 -7.20 13.98
C GLN A 79 10.71 -5.71 13.80
N TRP A 80 10.04 -4.82 14.53
CA TRP A 80 10.34 -3.39 14.51
C TRP A 80 11.78 -3.10 14.94
N LYS A 81 12.24 -3.68 16.06
CA LYS A 81 13.61 -3.49 16.58
C LYS A 81 14.67 -3.91 15.55
N ARG A 82 14.46 -5.03 14.86
CA ARG A 82 15.35 -5.50 13.78
C ARG A 82 15.42 -4.50 12.64
N LEU A 83 14.27 -4.02 12.15
CA LEU A 83 14.23 -2.99 11.10
C LEU A 83 14.83 -1.67 11.56
N LYS A 84 14.65 -1.29 12.83
CA LYS A 84 15.22 -0.06 13.38
C LYS A 84 16.75 -0.12 13.46
N LEU A 85 17.30 -1.28 13.86
CA LEU A 85 18.74 -1.51 13.80
C LEU A 85 19.25 -1.43 12.37
N GLN A 86 18.57 -2.06 11.41
CA GLN A 86 18.94 -1.97 9.99
C GLN A 86 18.94 -0.51 9.53
N GLN A 87 17.87 0.25 9.76
CA GLN A 87 17.78 1.67 9.41
C GLN A 87 18.95 2.48 10.01
N LEU A 88 19.29 2.23 11.28
CA LEU A 88 20.40 2.89 11.95
C LEU A 88 21.75 2.56 11.29
N THR A 89 21.99 1.29 10.97
CA THR A 89 23.26 0.83 10.39
C THR A 89 23.44 1.19 8.91
N THR A 90 22.36 1.26 8.13
CA THR A 90 22.41 1.59 6.70
C THR A 90 22.23 3.07 6.41
N GLY A 91 21.86 3.87 7.41
CA GLY A 91 21.60 5.30 7.24
C GLY A 91 20.32 5.61 6.44
N SER A 92 19.43 4.63 6.23
CA SER A 92 18.20 4.79 5.43
C SER A 92 17.08 5.50 6.20
N ALA A 93 17.41 6.57 6.90
CA ALA A 93 16.47 7.40 7.65
C ALA A 93 15.82 8.45 6.74
N LEU A 94 14.58 8.81 7.05
CA LEU A 94 13.87 9.87 6.36
C LEU A 94 14.31 11.24 6.91
N SER A 95 14.44 12.24 6.03
CA SER A 95 14.65 13.64 6.45
C SER A 95 13.50 14.10 7.37
N PRO A 96 13.77 14.88 8.44
CA PRO A 96 12.71 15.44 9.28
C PRO A 96 11.77 16.38 8.52
N PHE A 97 12.27 17.07 7.48
CA PHE A 97 11.45 17.91 6.61
C PHE A 97 10.49 17.06 5.78
N ASP A 98 10.98 15.98 5.16
CA ASP A 98 10.13 15.04 4.42
C ASP A 98 9.11 14.37 5.34
N ALA A 99 9.52 14.00 6.56
CA ALA A 99 8.61 13.46 7.57
C ALA A 99 7.46 14.44 7.90
N ALA A 100 7.75 15.74 8.00
CA ALA A 100 6.74 16.77 8.21
C ALA A 100 5.78 16.90 7.01
N LEU A 101 6.29 16.81 5.77
CA LEU A 101 5.47 16.81 4.55
C LEU A 101 4.55 15.58 4.48
N LEU A 102 5.07 14.39 4.83
CA LEU A 102 4.25 13.18 4.93
C LEU A 102 3.18 13.32 6.02
N ALA A 103 3.53 13.85 7.20
CA ALA A 103 2.60 14.10 8.29
C ALA A 103 1.52 15.13 7.92
N ARG A 104 1.81 16.09 7.04
CA ARG A 104 0.82 16.97 6.42
C ARG A 104 -0.09 16.19 5.47
N GLY A 105 0.47 15.37 4.58
CA GLY A 105 -0.27 14.55 3.61
C GLY A 105 -1.26 13.58 4.26
N LEU A 106 -0.89 12.97 5.39
CA LEU A 106 -1.74 12.05 6.15
C LEU A 106 -3.08 12.66 6.60
N LYS A 107 -3.11 13.96 6.92
CA LYS A 107 -4.32 14.64 7.46
C LYS A 107 -5.49 14.63 6.48
N THR A 108 -5.19 14.64 5.18
CA THR A 108 -6.19 14.62 4.10
C THR A 108 -6.26 13.29 3.38
N LEU A 109 -5.49 12.29 3.81
CA LEU A 109 -5.41 10.99 3.13
C LEU A 109 -6.77 10.31 2.95
N PRO A 110 -7.64 10.19 3.98
CA PRO A 110 -8.94 9.54 3.80
C PRO A 110 -9.81 10.24 2.73
N LEU A 111 -9.90 11.58 2.81
CA LEU A 111 -10.68 12.38 1.87
C LEU A 111 -10.15 12.28 0.43
N ARG A 112 -8.82 12.29 0.27
CA ARG A 112 -8.18 12.16 -1.04
C ARG A 112 -8.40 10.78 -1.63
N VAL A 113 -8.22 9.72 -0.86
CA VAL A 113 -8.38 8.34 -1.34
C VAL A 113 -9.83 8.08 -1.74
N ASP A 114 -10.80 8.50 -0.92
CA ASP A 114 -12.23 8.42 -1.25
C ASP A 114 -12.54 9.09 -2.59
N LYS A 115 -12.08 10.35 -2.77
CA LYS A 115 -12.30 11.08 -4.02
C LYS A 115 -11.58 10.45 -5.22
N ILE A 116 -10.39 9.90 -5.03
CA ILE A 116 -9.63 9.18 -6.06
C ILE A 116 -10.40 7.93 -6.49
N CYS A 117 -10.88 7.13 -5.55
CA CYS A 117 -11.67 5.92 -5.83
C CYS A 117 -12.98 6.27 -6.57
N SER A 118 -13.73 7.25 -6.08
CA SER A 118 -14.97 7.72 -6.73
C SER A 118 -14.73 8.21 -8.16
N ASN A 119 -13.70 9.04 -8.38
CA ASN A 119 -13.38 9.53 -9.72
C ASN A 119 -12.90 8.40 -10.63
N ALA A 120 -12.04 7.50 -10.14
CA ALA A 120 -11.56 6.35 -10.89
C ALA A 120 -12.72 5.42 -11.31
N HIS A 121 -13.71 5.25 -10.43
CA HIS A 121 -14.92 4.49 -10.73
C HIS A 121 -15.74 5.10 -11.86
N HIS A 122 -16.00 6.41 -11.83
CA HIS A 122 -16.69 7.08 -12.95
C HIS A 122 -15.90 6.97 -14.27
N ILE A 123 -14.57 7.13 -14.21
CA ILE A 123 -13.72 6.98 -15.40
C ILE A 123 -13.78 5.55 -15.93
N ALA A 124 -13.70 4.54 -15.06
CA ALA A 124 -13.78 3.15 -15.47
C ALA A 124 -15.13 2.81 -16.11
N GLN A 125 -16.24 3.28 -15.53
CA GLN A 125 -17.58 3.10 -16.12
C GLN A 125 -17.71 3.76 -17.49
N PHE A 126 -17.13 4.96 -17.66
CA PHE A 126 -17.10 5.64 -18.95
C PHE A 126 -16.27 4.86 -19.97
N LEU A 127 -15.06 4.44 -19.60
CA LEU A 127 -14.15 3.70 -20.48
C LEU A 127 -14.68 2.30 -20.84
N ALA A 128 -15.39 1.63 -19.92
CA ALA A 128 -16.02 0.34 -20.17
C ALA A 128 -17.07 0.38 -21.30
N LYS A 129 -17.69 1.54 -21.52
CA LYS A 129 -18.69 1.76 -22.58
C LYS A 129 -18.08 2.34 -23.86
N HIS A 130 -16.80 2.71 -23.84
CA HIS A 130 -16.19 3.43 -24.96
C HIS A 130 -15.75 2.45 -26.06
N PRO A 131 -16.23 2.58 -27.31
CA PRO A 131 -16.04 1.58 -28.36
C PRO A 131 -14.58 1.38 -28.79
N LYS A 132 -13.70 2.34 -28.49
CA LYS A 132 -12.25 2.26 -28.77
C LYS A 132 -11.41 1.70 -27.62
N VAL A 133 -12.03 1.28 -26.50
CA VAL A 133 -11.31 0.89 -25.29
C VAL A 133 -11.72 -0.52 -24.89
N GLN A 134 -10.73 -1.38 -24.68
CA GLN A 134 -10.92 -2.66 -24.00
C GLN A 134 -10.43 -2.52 -22.56
N LEU A 135 -11.36 -2.31 -21.63
CA LEU A 135 -11.03 -2.23 -20.21
C LEU A 135 -10.68 -3.63 -19.69
N LYS A 136 -9.42 -3.85 -19.31
CA LYS A 136 -8.95 -5.15 -18.80
C LYS A 136 -9.07 -5.29 -17.28
N TYR A 137 -8.83 -4.20 -16.55
CA TYR A 137 -8.77 -4.23 -15.09
C TYR A 137 -9.43 -2.98 -14.52
N PHE A 138 -10.40 -3.19 -13.64
CA PHE A 138 -10.93 -2.17 -12.73
C PHE A 138 -11.44 -2.89 -11.48
N TYR A 139 -11.07 -2.38 -10.31
CA TYR A 139 -11.44 -2.97 -9.02
C TYR A 139 -12.34 -1.99 -8.30
N GLU A 140 -13.55 -2.44 -7.98
CA GLU A 140 -14.46 -1.70 -7.13
C GLU A 140 -14.09 -1.93 -5.68
N PHE A 141 -14.12 -0.86 -4.89
CA PHE A 141 -14.24 -1.03 -3.44
C PHE A 141 -15.62 -1.61 -3.19
N CYS A 142 -15.67 -2.87 -2.74
CA CYS A 142 -16.87 -3.36 -2.08
C CYS A 142 -16.96 -2.59 -0.76
N ASP A 143 -17.86 -1.61 -0.72
CA ASP A 143 -18.37 -1.11 0.55
C ASP A 143 -18.85 -2.32 1.37
N LYS A 144 -18.45 -2.36 2.64
CA LYS A 144 -18.97 -3.33 3.61
C LYS A 144 -20.47 -3.19 3.76
#